data_AF-A0A6I8MHN8-F1
#
_entry.id   AF-A0A6I8MHN8-F1
#
_cell.length_a   1.000
_cell.length_b   1.000
_cell.length_c   1.000
_cell.angle_alpha   90.00
_cell.angle_beta   90.00
_cell.angle_gamma   90.00
#
_symmetry.space_group_name_H-M   'P 1'
#
loop_
_entity.id
_entity.type
_entity.pdbx_description
1 polymer ?
#
loop_
_entity_poly.entity_id
_entity_poly.type
_entity_poly.pdbx_seq_one_letter_code
_entity_poly.pdbx_strand_id
1 'polypeptide(L)' 'MMKYKLVIAGKEYVLSETDRNIGVIQQIHSGQFPGLCTVDSVRGPIAVNLSEYVTFVVEGDEFRGDVGKPRAVFMS' A
#
# COMPACT_ATOMS: atom_id res chain seq x y z
N MET A 1 7.92 -7.03 15.23
CA MET A 1 8.60 -7.17 13.92
C MET A 1 7.72 -6.47 12.90
N MET A 2 8.28 -5.69 11.98
CA MET A 2 7.49 -4.84 11.08
C MET A 2 7.12 -5.62 9.83
N LYS A 3 5.82 -5.80 9.54
CA LYS A 3 5.37 -6.66 8.43
C LYS A 3 5.30 -5.94 7.08
N TYR A 4 4.90 -4.67 7.05
CA TYR A 4 4.72 -3.91 5.80
C TYR A 4 5.12 -2.43 5.92
N LYS A 5 5.72 -1.88 4.86
CA LYS A 5 6.01 -0.45 4.65
C LYS A 5 5.24 0.04 3.43
N LEU A 6 4.65 1.23 3.53
CA LEU A 6 3.97 1.90 2.44
C LEU A 6 4.73 3.17 2.07
N VAL A 7 5.08 3.35 0.80
CA VAL A 7 5.78 4.55 0.30
C VAL A 7 4.87 5.28 -0.68
N ILE A 8 4.51 6.53 -0.36
CA ILE A 8 3.65 7.39 -1.22
C ILE A 8 4.34 8.73 -1.41
N ALA A 9 4.57 9.13 -2.66
CA ALA A 9 5.25 10.39 -2.99
C ALA A 9 6.56 10.62 -2.19
N GLY A 10 7.34 9.54 -2.01
CA GLY A 10 8.60 9.56 -1.25
C GLY A 10 8.46 9.58 0.28
N LYS A 11 7.24 9.60 0.82
CA LYS A 11 7.00 9.48 2.26
C LYS A 11 6.80 8.02 2.64
N GLU A 12 7.52 7.58 3.66
CA GLU A 12 7.44 6.22 4.19
C GLU A 12 6.50 6.13 5.39
N TYR A 13 5.64 5.12 5.39
CA TYR A 13 4.72 4.79 6.47
C TYR A 13 4.93 3.35 6.90
N VAL A 14 5.34 3.18 8.15
CA VAL A 14 5.49 1.86 8.77
C VAL A 14 4.13 1.40 9.27
N LEU A 15 3.63 0.28 8.73
CA LEU A 15 2.29 -0.21 9.03
C LEU A 15 2.30 -1.14 10.26
N SER A 16 1.26 -1.00 11.08
CA SER A 16 0.93 -1.90 12.18
C SER A 16 0.33 -3.20 11.63
N GLU A 17 0.49 -4.31 12.35
CA GLU A 17 -0.13 -5.58 11.99
C GLU A 17 -1.59 -5.61 12.46
N THR A 18 -2.50 -5.18 11.59
CA THR A 18 -3.94 -5.16 11.85
C THR A 18 -4.69 -5.86 10.72
N ASP A 19 -5.86 -6.44 11.02
CA ASP A 19 -6.71 -7.10 10.01
C ASP A 19 -7.07 -6.14 8.86
N ARG A 20 -7.26 -4.85 9.18
CA ARG A 20 -7.51 -3.80 8.19
C ARG A 20 -6.36 -3.67 7.21
N ASN A 21 -5.13 -3.54 7.72
CA ASN A 21 -3.96 -3.42 6.86
C ASN A 21 -3.75 -4.69 6.05
N ILE A 22 -3.92 -5.87 6.65
CA ILE A 22 -3.85 -7.15 5.95
C ILE A 22 -4.84 -7.18 4.79
N GLY A 23 -6.11 -6.78 5.01
CA GLY A 23 -7.12 -6.70 3.96
C GLY A 23 -6.78 -5.72 2.85
N VAL A 24 -6.25 -4.53 3.19
CA VAL A 24 -5.80 -3.54 2.20
C VAL A 24 -4.65 -4.09 1.36
N ILE A 25 -3.65 -4.72 1.98
CA ILE A 25 -2.51 -5.30 1.27
C ILE A 25 -2.97 -6.46 0.36
N GLN A 26 -3.88 -7.31 0.83
CA GLN A 26 -4.45 -8.39 0.02
C GLN A 26 -5.20 -7.87 -1.22
N GLN A 27 -5.94 -6.77 -1.10
CA GLN A 27 -6.60 -6.12 -2.25
C GLN A 27 -5.56 -5.60 -3.26
N ILE A 28 -4.54 -4.89 -2.80
CA ILE A 28 -3.47 -4.38 -3.66
C ILE A 28 -2.78 -5.54 -4.41
N HIS A 29 -2.48 -6.63 -3.70
CA HIS A 29 -1.85 -7.81 -4.31
C HIS A 29 -2.77 -8.54 -5.30
N SER A 30 -4.09 -8.48 -5.15
CA SER A 30 -5.04 -9.03 -6.12
C SER A 30 -5.29 -8.11 -7.31
N GLY A 31 -4.58 -6.98 -7.41
CA GLY A 31 -4.74 -5.98 -8.47
C GLY A 31 -5.92 -5.03 -8.23
N GLN A 32 -6.48 -5.01 -7.02
CA GLN A 32 -7.54 -4.09 -6.63
C GLN A 32 -6.97 -2.86 -5.93
N PHE A 33 -7.44 -1.69 -6.33
CA PHE A 33 -6.98 -0.40 -5.81
C PHE A 33 -8.10 0.23 -4.96
N PRO A 34 -8.00 0.22 -3.61
CA PRO A 34 -9.09 0.62 -2.73
C PRO A 34 -9.41 2.13 -2.75
N GLY A 35 -8.63 2.94 -3.47
CA GLY A 35 -8.84 4.38 -3.50
C GLY A 35 -8.51 5.03 -2.17
N LEU A 36 -9.38 5.92 -1.67
CA LEU A 36 -9.19 6.57 -0.38
C LEU A 36 -9.52 5.60 0.75
N CYS A 37 -8.51 5.20 1.52
CA CYS A 37 -8.68 4.30 2.65
C CYS A 37 -7.87 4.76 3.86
N THR A 38 -8.15 4.16 5.01
CA THR A 38 -7.35 4.36 6.23
C THR A 38 -6.47 3.13 6.45
N VAL A 39 -5.19 3.35 6.73
CA VAL A 39 -4.26 2.30 7.16
C VAL A 39 -3.72 2.65 8.55
N ASP A 40 -3.46 1.62 9.35
CA ASP A 40 -2.94 1.79 10.70
C ASP A 40 -1.41 1.84 10.64
N SER A 41 -0.81 3.00 10.89
CA SER A 41 0.65 3.09 11.05
C SER A 41 1.06 2.87 12.51
N VAL A 42 2.34 2.62 12.76
CA VAL A 42 2.89 2.56 14.13
C VAL A 42 2.78 3.88 14.90
N ARG A 43 2.50 4.99 14.19
CA ARG A 43 2.26 6.32 14.79
C ARG A 43 0.78 6.65 14.91
N GLY A 44 -0.11 5.74 14.53
CA GLY A 44 -1.56 5.93 14.50
C GLY A 44 -2.16 5.79 13.09
N PRO A 45 -3.50 5.83 13.00
CA PRO A 45 -4.20 5.70 11.72
C PRO A 45 -3.91 6.90 10.80
N ILE A 46 -3.77 6.61 9.51
CA ILE A 46 -3.55 7.61 8.46
C ILE A 46 -4.50 7.37 7.29
N ALA A 47 -5.04 8.45 6.72
CA ALA A 47 -5.78 8.39 5.47
C ALA A 47 -4.79 8.46 4.30
N VAL A 48 -4.91 7.52 3.36
CA VAL A 48 -4.04 7.39 2.19
C VAL A 48 -4.87 7.17 0.93
N ASN A 49 -4.38 7.66 -0.20
CA ASN A 49 -4.97 7.40 -1.50
C ASN A 49 -4.17 6.29 -2.21
N LEU A 50 -4.79 5.12 -2.33
CA LEU A 50 -4.26 3.92 -3.00
C LEU A 50 -5.11 3.60 -4.23
N SER A 51 -5.52 4.63 -4.98
CA SER A 51 -6.16 4.48 -6.28
C SER A 51 -5.13 4.13 -7.37
N GLU A 52 -5.62 3.61 -8.49
CA GLU A 52 -4.82 3.33 -9.70
C GLU A 52 -4.11 4.58 -10.28
N TYR A 53 -4.52 5.78 -9.87
CA TYR A 53 -3.96 7.05 -10.34
C TYR A 53 -2.81 7.58 -9.47
N VAL A 54 -2.52 6.92 -8.33
CA VAL A 54 -1.45 7.34 -7.41
C VAL A 54 -0.32 6.33 -7.43
N THR A 55 0.91 6.82 -7.61
CA THR A 55 2.10 5.96 -7.48
C THR A 55 2.42 5.71 -6.01
N PHE A 56 2.40 4.44 -5.61
CA PHE A 56 2.82 3.98 -4.30
C PHE A 56 3.57 2.65 -4.39
N VAL A 57 4.31 2.31 -3.33
CA VAL A 57 5.03 1.04 -3.18
C VAL A 57 4.64 0.41 -1.85
N VAL A 58 4.40 -0.90 -1.84
CA VAL A 58 4.26 -1.70 -0.63
C VAL A 58 5.46 -2.63 -0.53
N GLU A 59 6.19 -2.58 0.57
CA GLU A 59 7.29 -3.51 0.90
C GLU A 59 6.86 -4.38 2.10
N GLY A 60 7.23 -5.66 2.16
CA GLY A 60 6.92 -6.51 3.32
C GLY A 60 7.77 -7.79 3.42
N ASP A 61 7.89 -8.31 4.66
CA ASP A 61 8.83 -9.38 5.02
C ASP A 61 8.44 -10.78 4.46
N GLU A 62 7.16 -11.01 4.15
CA GLU A 62 6.67 -12.33 3.68
C GLU A 62 6.39 -12.43 2.17
N PHE A 63 6.60 -11.38 1.37
CA PHE A 63 6.37 -11.45 -0.07
C PHE A 63 7.44 -10.68 -0.85
N ARG A 64 8.57 -11.34 -1.12
CA ARG A 64 9.60 -10.92 -2.11
C ARG A 64 9.12 -11.10 -3.56
N GLY A 65 7.88 -10.76 -3.87
CA GLY A 65 7.37 -10.72 -5.24
C GLY A 65 7.23 -9.27 -5.64
N ASP A 66 7.88 -8.87 -6.73
CA ASP A 66 7.58 -7.62 -7.44
C ASP A 66 6.06 -7.47 -7.56
N VAL A 67 5.44 -6.64 -6.71
CA VAL A 67 4.11 -6.10 -6.99
C VAL A 67 4.36 -5.14 -8.13
N GLY A 68 4.19 -5.65 -9.35
CA GLY A 68 4.75 -5.08 -10.56
C GLY A 68 4.63 -3.55 -10.60
N LYS A 69 5.70 -2.89 -11.05
CA LYS A 69 5.77 -1.42 -11.21
C LYS A 69 4.38 -0.87 -11.59
N PRO A 70 3.80 0.07 -10.82
CA PRO A 70 2.55 0.70 -11.19
C PRO A 70 2.69 1.24 -12.62
N ARG A 71 2.00 0.61 -13.59
CA ARG A 71 1.93 1.15 -14.93
C ARG A 71 0.89 2.25 -14.87
N ALA A 72 1.36 3.49 -14.75
CA ALA A 72 0.55 4.64 -15.12
C ALA A 72 0.04 4.37 -16.54
N VAL A 73 -1.27 4.15 -16.68
CA VAL A 73 -1.90 4.09 -18.00
C VAL A 73 -1.92 5.52 -18.50
N PHE A 74 -0.91 5.91 -19.27
CA PHE A 74 -1.03 7.08 -20.13
C PHE A 74 -2.01 6.69 -21.24
N MET A 75 -3.26 7.13 -21.13
CA MET A 75 -4.17 7.13 -22.26
C MET A 75 -3.85 8.38 -23.10
N SER A 76 -3.27 8.14 -24.29
CA SER A 76 -3.20 9.10 -25.40
C SER A 76 -4.55 9.24 -26.09
#